data_AF-A0A2P8VVS7-F1
#
_entry.id   AF-A0A2P8VVS7-F1
#
_cell.length_a   1.000
_cell.length_b   1.000
_cell.length_c   1.000
_cell.angle_alpha   90.00
_cell.angle_beta   90.00
_cell.angle_gamma   90.00
#
_symmetry.space_group_name_H-M   'P 1'
#
loop_
_entity.id
_entity.type
_entity.pdbx_description
1 polymer ?
#
loop_
_entity_poly.entity_id
_entity_poly.type
_entity_poly.pdbx_seq_one_letter_code
_entity_poly.pdbx_strand_id
1 'polypeptide(L)'
;MLLAPGPVVALIARRLTEAFAAGLSWPMGLLGLAAIALYGLVALPVGLWTGFLVCQSVVPSPLNLGLDMLRRFIAPALVEETIFRVMLLPHPAEGVPEGRWLLWGSISLTAFILYHVALDKTLYKGAGAGLSEPRFLVLAGWLGLVLSGAYWLTGSLWLVVLIHWVVVLVWVYGLGGWARLARTRQAKNRA
;
A
#
# COMPACT_ATOMS: atom_id res chain seq x y z
N MET A 1 20.01 22.77 -25.90
CA MET A 1 20.71 21.60 -25.34
C MET A 1 20.05 21.28 -24.00
N LEU A 2 18.94 20.52 -24.04
CA LEU A 2 18.20 20.13 -22.84
C LEU A 2 19.05 19.10 -22.08
N LEU A 3 19.27 19.33 -20.79
CA LEU A 3 20.06 18.45 -19.92
C LEU A 3 19.49 17.02 -19.98
N ALA A 4 20.28 16.08 -20.48
CA ALA A 4 19.92 14.68 -20.40
C ALA A 4 19.73 14.31 -18.92
N PRO A 5 18.63 13.63 -18.54
CA PRO A 5 18.43 13.20 -17.17
C PRO A 5 19.59 12.29 -16.74
N GLY A 6 20.05 12.45 -15.49
CA GLY A 6 21.06 11.56 -14.92
C GLY A 6 20.58 10.10 -14.89
N PRO A 7 21.49 9.12 -14.76
CA PRO A 7 21.19 7.69 -14.91
C PRO A 7 20.08 7.19 -13.97
N VAL A 8 19.97 7.76 -12.77
CA VAL A 8 18.92 7.43 -11.80
C VAL A 8 17.54 7.92 -12.26
N VAL A 9 17.45 9.14 -12.79
CA VAL A 9 16.19 9.72 -13.27
C VAL A 9 15.69 8.94 -14.49
N ALA A 10 16.59 8.59 -15.40
CA ALA A 10 16.27 7.75 -16.56
C ALA A 10 15.76 6.36 -16.13
N LEU A 11 16.40 5.75 -15.12
CA LEU A 11 15.96 4.46 -14.56
C LEU A 11 14.55 4.54 -13.96
N ILE A 12 14.29 5.54 -13.10
CA ILE A 12 12.98 5.73 -12.47
C ILE A 12 11.91 6.00 -13.53
N ALA A 13 12.20 6.85 -14.51
CA ALA A 13 11.28 7.13 -15.61
C ALA A 13 10.94 5.85 -16.38
N ARG A 14 11.94 5.02 -16.70
CA ARG A 14 11.71 3.72 -17.34
C ARG A 14 10.81 2.80 -16.51
N ARG A 15 11.11 2.63 -15.22
CA ARG A 15 10.29 1.80 -14.32
C ARG A 15 8.84 2.27 -14.27
N LEU A 16 8.62 3.58 -14.17
CA LEU A 16 7.30 4.18 -14.19
C LEU A 16 6.56 3.90 -15.50
N THR A 17 7.22 4.13 -16.64
CA THR A 17 6.62 3.89 -17.95
C THR A 17 6.26 2.42 -18.14
N GLU A 18 7.18 1.50 -17.83
CA GLU A 18 6.95 0.06 -17.97
C GLU A 18 5.82 -0.42 -17.03
N ALA A 19 5.86 -0.02 -15.76
CA ALA A 19 4.86 -0.44 -14.79
C ALA A 19 3.46 0.13 -15.03
N PHE A 20 3.40 1.35 -15.57
CA PHE A 20 2.15 1.99 -15.96
C PHE A 20 1.59 1.37 -17.26
N ALA A 21 2.45 1.03 -18.21
CA ALA A 21 2.07 0.38 -19.46
C ALA A 21 1.63 -1.09 -19.25
N ALA A 22 2.10 -1.74 -18.19
CA ALA A 22 1.64 -3.06 -17.75
C ALA A 22 0.20 -2.98 -17.21
N GLY A 23 -0.76 -2.88 -18.15
CA GLY A 23 -2.19 -2.85 -17.90
C GLY A 23 -2.73 -4.15 -17.28
N LEU A 24 -3.99 -4.11 -16.88
CA LEU A 24 -4.66 -5.27 -16.29
C LEU A 24 -5.09 -6.27 -17.39
N SER A 25 -4.95 -7.54 -17.07
CA SER A 25 -5.44 -8.66 -17.87
C SER A 25 -6.24 -9.62 -16.99
N TRP A 26 -7.04 -10.50 -17.59
CA TRP A 26 -7.81 -11.51 -16.85
C TRP A 26 -6.95 -12.40 -15.93
N PRO A 27 -5.79 -12.94 -16.36
CA PRO A 27 -4.91 -13.70 -15.48
C PRO A 27 -4.41 -12.88 -14.29
N MET A 28 -4.11 -11.59 -14.50
CA MET A 28 -3.71 -10.69 -13.41
C MET A 28 -4.85 -10.45 -12.43
N GLY A 29 -6.11 -10.42 -12.90
CA GLY A 29 -7.28 -10.37 -12.02
C GLY A 29 -7.34 -11.56 -11.06
N LEU A 30 -7.12 -12.78 -11.58
CA LEU A 30 -7.06 -13.99 -10.76
C LEU A 30 -5.90 -13.96 -9.76
N LEU A 31 -4.72 -13.50 -10.21
CA LEU A 31 -3.57 -13.30 -9.32
C LEU A 31 -3.89 -12.28 -8.22
N GLY A 32 -4.59 -11.19 -8.55
CA GLY A 32 -5.00 -10.18 -7.57
C GLY A 32 -5.96 -10.73 -6.52
N LEU A 33 -6.95 -11.53 -6.94
CA LEU A 33 -7.85 -12.22 -6.01
C LEU A 33 -7.09 -13.21 -5.11
N ALA A 34 -6.17 -13.98 -5.69
CA ALA A 34 -5.31 -14.89 -4.93
C ALA A 34 -4.41 -14.14 -3.92
N ALA A 35 -3.87 -12.98 -4.31
CA ALA A 35 -3.06 -12.14 -3.44
C ALA A 35 -3.89 -11.54 -2.29
N ILE A 36 -5.11 -11.08 -2.54
CA ILE A 36 -6.03 -10.61 -1.48
C ILE A 36 -6.38 -11.76 -0.53
N ALA A 37 -6.66 -12.96 -1.07
CA ALA A 37 -6.94 -14.14 -0.25
C ALA A 37 -5.72 -14.51 0.61
N LEU A 38 -4.52 -14.56 0.03
CA LEU A 38 -3.27 -14.82 0.74
C LEU A 38 -3.01 -13.79 1.84
N TYR A 39 -3.25 -12.51 1.55
CA TYR A 39 -3.17 -11.46 2.57
C TYR A 39 -4.16 -11.74 3.71
N GLY A 40 -5.42 -11.98 3.37
CA GLY A 40 -6.52 -12.20 4.32
C GLY A 40 -6.32 -13.45 5.21
N LEU A 41 -5.72 -14.52 4.69
CA LEU A 41 -5.42 -15.74 5.43
C LEU A 41 -4.54 -15.51 6.66
N VAL A 42 -3.68 -14.49 6.65
CA VAL A 42 -2.88 -14.09 7.81
C VAL A 42 -3.52 -12.91 8.52
N ALA A 43 -3.94 -11.90 7.75
CA ALA A 43 -4.38 -10.63 8.33
C ALA A 43 -5.65 -10.76 9.16
N LEU A 44 -6.63 -11.54 8.70
CA LEU A 44 -7.87 -11.75 9.44
C LEU A 44 -7.65 -12.47 10.78
N PRO A 45 -7.05 -13.67 10.84
CA PRO A 45 -6.86 -14.35 12.13
C PRO A 45 -5.95 -13.56 13.07
N VAL A 46 -4.80 -13.07 12.60
CA VAL A 46 -3.88 -12.29 13.44
C VAL A 46 -4.54 -11.00 13.91
N GLY A 47 -5.18 -10.27 13.01
CA GLY A 47 -5.79 -8.99 13.32
C GLY A 47 -6.97 -9.11 14.28
N LEU A 48 -7.82 -10.13 14.11
CA LEU A 48 -8.96 -10.38 15.00
C LEU A 48 -8.50 -10.93 16.37
N TRP A 49 -7.58 -11.90 16.38
CA TRP A 49 -7.08 -12.49 17.63
C TRP A 49 -6.37 -11.48 18.51
N THR A 50 -5.59 -10.58 17.89
CA THR A 50 -4.89 -9.51 18.63
C THR A 50 -5.80 -8.32 18.97
N GLY A 51 -7.06 -8.33 18.54
CA GLY A 51 -8.00 -7.22 18.70
C GLY A 51 -7.63 -5.95 17.91
N PHE A 52 -6.72 -6.04 16.95
CA PHE A 52 -6.39 -4.92 16.08
C PHE A 52 -7.52 -4.63 15.08
N LEU A 53 -8.02 -5.67 14.42
CA LEU A 53 -9.18 -5.63 13.54
C LEU A 53 -10.43 -5.80 14.37
N VAL A 54 -11.38 -4.88 14.21
CA VAL A 54 -12.66 -4.88 14.92
C VAL A 54 -13.75 -4.73 13.88
N CYS A 55 -14.68 -5.69 13.83
CA CYS A 55 -15.81 -5.60 12.92
C CYS A 55 -16.59 -4.30 13.17
N GLN A 56 -16.80 -3.54 12.12
CA GLN A 56 -17.62 -2.33 12.10
C GLN A 56 -18.41 -2.30 10.80
N SER A 57 -19.49 -1.53 10.82
CA SER A 57 -20.24 -1.20 9.62
C SER A 57 -20.35 0.31 9.55
N VAL A 58 -19.61 0.91 8.62
CA VAL A 58 -19.67 2.35 8.37
C VAL A 58 -20.27 2.56 7.00
N VAL A 59 -21.41 3.26 6.98
CA VAL A 59 -22.16 3.56 5.76
C VAL A 59 -22.25 5.09 5.62
N PRO A 60 -21.25 5.74 5.00
CA PRO A 60 -21.33 7.17 4.68
C PRO A 60 -22.40 7.40 3.62
N SER A 61 -22.79 8.67 3.41
CA SER A 61 -23.59 9.03 2.24
C SER A 61 -22.85 8.67 0.94
N PRO A 62 -23.55 8.34 -0.17
CA PRO A 62 -22.91 7.86 -1.41
C PRO A 62 -21.81 8.79 -1.95
N LEU A 63 -22.04 10.10 -1.92
CA LEU A 63 -21.04 11.09 -2.35
C LEU A 63 -19.79 11.08 -1.47
N ASN A 64 -19.97 11.05 -0.14
CA ASN A 64 -18.85 11.03 0.80
C ASN A 64 -18.06 9.72 0.71
N LEU A 65 -18.75 8.61 0.47
CA LEU A 65 -18.14 7.31 0.22
C LEU A 65 -17.27 7.37 -1.04
N GLY A 66 -17.83 7.84 -2.17
CA GLY A 66 -17.09 7.97 -3.43
C GLY A 66 -15.85 8.86 -3.33
N LEU A 67 -15.97 10.01 -2.66
CA LEU A 67 -14.85 10.93 -2.45
C LEU A 67 -13.76 10.33 -1.53
N ASP A 68 -14.13 9.63 -0.45
CA ASP A 68 -13.15 9.01 0.45
C ASP A 68 -12.48 7.80 -0.21
N MET A 69 -13.22 7.01 -1.01
CA MET A 69 -12.67 5.94 -1.85
C MET A 69 -11.64 6.47 -2.86
N LEU A 70 -11.98 7.55 -3.59
CA LEU A 70 -11.06 8.19 -4.54
C LEU A 70 -9.83 8.75 -3.82
N ARG A 71 -10.02 9.41 -2.66
CA ARG A 71 -8.92 9.91 -1.86
C ARG A 71 -7.96 8.79 -1.48
N ARG A 72 -8.47 7.65 -1.02
CA ARG A 72 -7.67 6.46 -0.63
C ARG A 72 -7.01 5.76 -1.81
N PHE A 73 -7.63 5.83 -2.99
CA PHE A 73 -7.02 5.37 -4.23
C PHE A 73 -5.78 6.20 -4.57
N ILE A 74 -5.86 7.52 -4.46
CA ILE A 74 -4.72 8.42 -4.71
C ILE A 74 -3.67 8.26 -3.60
N ALA A 75 -4.08 8.42 -2.35
CA ALA A 75 -3.23 8.26 -1.17
C ALA A 75 -4.03 7.56 -0.05
N PRO A 76 -3.65 6.35 0.37
CA PRO A 76 -2.29 5.80 0.21
C PRO A 76 -1.99 5.08 -1.11
N ALA A 77 -2.96 4.43 -1.76
CA ALA A 77 -2.65 3.31 -2.67
C ALA A 77 -1.74 3.68 -3.86
N LEU A 78 -2.10 4.66 -4.69
CA LEU A 78 -1.31 5.02 -5.87
C LEU A 78 0.06 5.59 -5.48
N VAL A 79 0.12 6.54 -4.54
CA VAL A 79 1.36 7.20 -4.13
C VAL A 79 2.33 6.20 -3.49
N GLU A 80 1.86 5.39 -2.55
CA GLU A 80 2.72 4.45 -1.84
C GLU A 80 3.23 3.36 -2.78
N GLU A 81 2.38 2.75 -3.60
CA GLU A 81 2.84 1.69 -4.53
C GLU A 81 3.77 2.24 -5.61
N THR A 82 3.55 3.47 -6.08
CA THR A 82 4.47 4.11 -7.02
C THR A 82 5.86 4.25 -6.39
N ILE A 83 5.95 4.73 -5.14
CA ILE A 83 7.25 4.93 -4.48
C ILE A 83 7.88 3.57 -4.15
N PHE A 84 7.20 2.73 -3.39
CA PHE A 84 7.81 1.54 -2.79
C PHE A 84 7.93 0.39 -3.77
N ARG A 85 6.98 0.20 -4.70
CA ARG A 85 7.01 -0.94 -5.63
C ARG A 85 7.63 -0.55 -6.96
N VAL A 86 7.32 0.63 -7.50
CA VAL A 86 7.81 1.01 -8.82
C VAL A 86 9.16 1.72 -8.77
N MET A 87 9.33 2.75 -7.92
CA MET A 87 10.60 3.50 -7.92
C MET A 87 11.73 2.69 -7.27
N LEU A 88 11.46 2.03 -6.13
CA LEU A 88 12.50 1.33 -5.36
C LEU A 88 12.81 -0.09 -5.86
N LEU A 89 11.81 -0.89 -6.26
CA LEU A 89 12.06 -2.24 -6.74
C LEU A 89 12.49 -2.23 -8.22
N PRO A 90 13.43 -3.10 -8.61
CA PRO A 90 13.66 -3.38 -10.02
C PRO A 90 12.41 -3.96 -10.67
N HIS A 91 12.06 -3.41 -11.83
CA HIS A 91 10.99 -3.93 -12.67
C HIS A 91 11.40 -5.28 -13.28
N PRO A 92 10.48 -6.24 -13.46
CA PRO A 92 10.82 -7.58 -13.98
C PRO A 92 11.53 -7.56 -15.35
N ALA A 93 11.19 -6.59 -16.20
CA ALA A 93 11.83 -6.43 -17.51
C ALA A 93 13.31 -5.99 -17.43
N GLU A 94 13.79 -5.55 -16.26
CA GLU A 94 15.20 -5.22 -16.06
C GLU A 94 16.10 -6.47 -16.00
N GLY A 95 15.53 -7.66 -15.80
CA GLY A 95 16.28 -8.92 -15.78
C GLY A 95 17.39 -8.97 -14.72
N VAL A 96 17.21 -8.26 -13.60
CA VAL A 96 18.22 -8.23 -12.53
C VAL A 96 18.32 -9.59 -11.82
N PRO A 97 19.49 -10.00 -11.33
CA PRO A 97 19.63 -11.22 -10.56
C PRO A 97 18.74 -11.24 -9.31
N GLU A 98 18.20 -12.40 -8.96
CA GLU A 98 17.27 -12.57 -7.83
C GLU A 98 17.81 -12.00 -6.52
N GLY A 99 19.09 -12.24 -6.20
CA GLY A 99 19.72 -11.70 -4.98
C GLY A 99 19.74 -10.16 -4.94
N ARG A 100 19.89 -9.50 -6.09
CA ARG A 100 19.79 -8.03 -6.18
C ARG A 100 18.34 -7.58 -5.99
N TRP A 101 17.38 -8.31 -6.55
CA TRP A 101 15.98 -8.00 -6.34
C TRP A 101 15.58 -8.15 -4.87
N LEU A 102 16.00 -9.24 -4.20
CA LEU A 102 15.76 -9.47 -2.78
C LEU A 102 16.36 -8.39 -1.88
N LEU A 103 17.56 -7.89 -2.21
CA LEU A 103 18.17 -6.76 -1.51
C LEU A 103 17.29 -5.50 -1.60
N TRP A 104 16.88 -5.11 -2.81
CA TRP A 104 16.00 -3.94 -3.00
C TRP A 104 14.59 -4.16 -2.45
N GLY A 105 14.09 -5.40 -2.49
CA GLY A 105 12.87 -5.85 -1.82
C GLY A 105 12.91 -5.57 -0.32
N SER A 106 14.01 -5.96 0.32
CA SER A 106 14.23 -5.75 1.75
C SER A 106 14.35 -4.27 2.12
N ILE A 107 15.06 -3.49 1.30
CA ILE A 107 15.19 -2.04 1.46
C ILE A 107 13.83 -1.36 1.34
N SER A 108 13.07 -1.69 0.28
CA SER A 108 11.74 -1.13 0.02
C SER A 108 10.77 -1.45 1.16
N LEU A 109 10.71 -2.71 1.60
CA LEU A 109 9.85 -3.13 2.71
C LEU A 109 10.20 -2.40 4.02
N THR A 110 11.49 -2.29 4.32
CA THR A 110 11.96 -1.57 5.52
C THR A 110 11.58 -0.09 5.44
N ALA A 111 11.80 0.55 4.29
CA ALA A 111 11.43 1.94 4.06
C ALA A 111 9.91 2.16 4.18
N PHE A 112 9.10 1.22 3.68
CA PHE A 112 7.63 1.24 3.79
C PHE A 112 7.15 1.17 5.24
N ILE A 113 7.73 0.26 6.05
CA ILE A 113 7.41 0.15 7.49
C ILE A 113 7.82 1.43 8.23
N LEU A 114 9.03 1.94 7.99
CA LEU A 114 9.52 3.18 8.60
C LEU A 114 8.69 4.40 8.19
N TYR A 115 8.21 4.42 6.94
CA TYR A 115 7.32 5.46 6.46
C TYR A 115 6.03 5.51 7.29
N HIS A 116 5.41 4.38 7.61
CA HIS A 116 4.22 4.35 8.48
C HIS A 116 4.52 4.84 9.90
N VAL A 117 5.67 4.49 10.47
CA VAL A 117 6.12 5.03 11.77
C VAL A 117 6.29 6.55 11.70
N ALA A 118 6.94 7.06 10.65
CA ALA A 118 7.14 8.49 10.45
C ALA A 118 5.80 9.21 10.25
N LEU A 119 4.89 8.63 9.46
CA LEU A 119 3.56 9.16 9.18
C LEU A 119 2.74 9.29 10.46
N ASP A 120 2.74 8.27 11.31
CA ASP A 120 2.07 8.29 12.61
C ASP A 120 2.61 9.41 13.52
N LYS A 121 3.93 9.56 13.56
CA LYS A 121 4.62 10.52 14.45
C LYS A 121 4.56 11.98 13.96
N THR A 122 4.26 12.19 12.68
CA THR A 122 4.25 13.54 12.06
C THR A 122 2.84 13.98 11.72
N LEU A 123 2.22 13.38 10.70
CA LEU A 123 0.92 13.79 10.19
C LEU A 123 -0.26 13.35 11.07
N TYR A 124 -0.07 12.27 11.85
CA TYR A 124 -1.08 11.74 12.78
C TYR A 124 -0.63 11.86 14.25
N LYS A 125 0.27 12.80 14.57
CA LYS A 125 0.75 12.98 15.95
C LYS A 125 -0.42 13.27 16.90
N GLY A 126 -0.52 12.50 17.99
CA GLY A 126 -1.57 12.68 19.01
C GLY A 126 -2.97 12.18 18.61
N ALA A 127 -3.09 11.56 17.43
CA ALA A 127 -4.36 11.26 16.82
C ALA A 127 -4.85 9.81 16.99
N GLY A 128 -4.00 8.93 17.56
CA GLY A 128 -4.35 7.54 17.84
C GLY A 128 -4.66 6.70 16.60
N ALA A 129 -4.18 7.09 15.41
CA ALA A 129 -4.41 6.34 14.17
C ALA A 129 -3.78 4.92 14.26
N GLY A 130 -2.71 4.78 15.04
CA GLY A 130 -2.05 3.51 15.30
C GLY A 130 -1.21 3.05 14.11
N LEU A 131 -0.72 3.98 13.28
CA LEU A 131 0.09 3.63 12.11
C LEU A 131 1.52 3.23 12.50
N SER A 132 1.96 3.56 13.73
CA SER A 132 3.21 3.02 14.32
C SER A 132 2.96 1.86 15.28
N GLU A 133 1.71 1.42 15.43
CA GLU A 133 1.35 0.34 16.33
C GLU A 133 1.90 -1.00 15.80
N PRO A 134 2.60 -1.81 16.61
CA PRO A 134 3.27 -3.02 16.11
C PRO A 134 2.36 -3.98 15.34
N ARG A 135 1.11 -4.14 15.79
CA ARG A 135 0.10 -4.97 15.12
C ARG A 135 -0.22 -4.45 13.72
N PHE A 136 -0.39 -3.14 13.56
CA PHE A 136 -0.57 -2.52 12.24
C PHE A 136 0.67 -2.72 11.36
N LEU A 137 1.88 -2.48 11.89
CA LEU A 137 3.12 -2.61 11.13
C LEU A 137 3.36 -4.04 10.64
N VAL A 138 3.00 -5.06 11.43
CA VAL A 138 3.06 -6.47 10.99
C VAL A 138 2.10 -6.71 9.83
N LEU A 139 0.84 -6.24 9.92
CA LEU A 139 -0.14 -6.42 8.86
C LEU A 139 0.21 -5.62 7.60
N ALA A 140 0.66 -4.39 7.75
CA ALA A 140 1.12 -3.55 6.65
C ALA A 140 2.37 -4.15 6.00
N GLY A 141 3.34 -4.61 6.80
CA GLY A 141 4.53 -5.31 6.29
C GLY A 141 4.16 -6.59 5.52
N TRP A 142 3.21 -7.37 6.02
CA TRP A 142 2.69 -8.54 5.31
C TRP A 142 2.01 -8.17 3.98
N LEU A 143 1.13 -7.16 3.97
CA LEU A 143 0.56 -6.63 2.73
C LEU A 143 1.69 -6.21 1.77
N GLY A 144 2.71 -5.54 2.31
CA GLY A 144 3.82 -5.07 1.53
C GLY A 144 4.65 -6.17 0.87
N LEU A 145 4.81 -7.31 1.53
CA LEU A 145 5.43 -8.51 0.96
C LEU A 145 4.58 -9.11 -0.15
N VAL A 146 3.26 -9.26 0.07
CA VAL A 146 2.32 -9.77 -0.92
C VAL A 146 2.32 -8.91 -2.18
N LEU A 147 2.27 -7.57 -2.02
CA LEU A 147 2.31 -6.63 -3.14
C LEU A 147 3.64 -6.67 -3.88
N SER A 148 4.78 -6.77 -3.16
CA SER A 148 6.08 -6.93 -3.81
C SER A 148 6.17 -8.23 -4.63
N GLY A 149 5.59 -9.33 -4.13
CA GLY A 149 5.48 -10.58 -4.89
C GLY A 149 4.60 -10.45 -6.14
N ALA A 150 3.43 -9.81 -6.01
CA ALA A 150 2.56 -9.54 -7.16
C ALA A 150 3.25 -8.63 -8.20
N TYR A 151 4.00 -7.62 -7.74
CA TYR A 151 4.78 -6.74 -8.62
C TYR A 151 5.92 -7.48 -9.31
N TRP A 152 6.64 -8.36 -8.61
CA TRP A 152 7.69 -9.19 -9.22
C TRP A 152 7.16 -10.05 -10.37
N LEU A 153 5.96 -10.61 -10.21
CA LEU A 153 5.35 -11.48 -11.21
C LEU A 153 4.80 -10.72 -12.42
N THR A 154 4.41 -9.45 -12.25
CA THR A 154 3.58 -8.75 -13.25
C THR A 154 4.16 -7.44 -13.76
N GLY A 155 5.02 -6.79 -12.98
CA GLY A 155 5.46 -5.42 -13.21
C GLY A 155 4.35 -4.37 -13.12
N SER A 156 3.10 -4.75 -12.85
CA SER A 156 1.94 -3.87 -13.02
C SER A 156 1.72 -2.97 -11.80
N LEU A 157 1.78 -1.64 -12.02
CA LEU A 157 1.38 -0.66 -11.01
C LEU A 157 -0.11 -0.79 -10.70
N TRP A 158 -0.96 -0.98 -11.72
CA TRP A 158 -2.41 -1.04 -11.56
C TRP A 158 -2.86 -2.19 -10.67
N LEU A 159 -2.23 -3.36 -10.83
CA LEU A 159 -2.56 -4.53 -10.03
C LEU A 159 -2.29 -4.27 -8.54
N VAL A 160 -1.08 -3.81 -8.21
CA VAL A 160 -0.71 -3.59 -6.80
C VAL A 160 -1.49 -2.44 -6.16
N VAL A 161 -1.80 -1.38 -6.92
CA VAL A 161 -2.64 -0.27 -6.46
C VAL A 161 -4.05 -0.74 -6.14
N LEU A 162 -4.67 -1.54 -7.00
CA LEU A 162 -6.03 -2.03 -6.76
C LEU A 162 -6.10 -2.99 -5.58
N ILE A 163 -5.14 -3.90 -5.43
CA ILE A 163 -5.06 -4.80 -4.27
C ILE A 163 -4.91 -3.99 -2.98
N HIS A 164 -3.95 -3.06 -2.94
CA HIS A 164 -3.73 -2.20 -1.77
C HIS A 164 -4.99 -1.39 -1.46
N TRP A 165 -5.58 -0.75 -2.47
CA TRP A 165 -6.79 0.05 -2.32
C TRP A 165 -7.93 -0.77 -1.71
N VAL A 166 -8.25 -1.94 -2.26
CA VAL A 166 -9.31 -2.82 -1.74
C VAL A 166 -9.05 -3.21 -0.28
N VAL A 167 -7.82 -3.61 0.06
CA VAL A 167 -7.44 -3.95 1.44
C VAL A 167 -7.66 -2.77 2.39
N VAL A 168 -7.27 -1.56 1.98
CA VAL A 168 -7.49 -0.34 2.77
C VAL A 168 -8.98 -0.05 2.93
N LEU A 169 -9.80 -0.18 1.89
CA LEU A 169 -11.25 0.05 1.99
C LEU A 169 -11.91 -0.95 2.95
N VAL A 170 -11.57 -2.24 2.83
CA VAL A 170 -12.10 -3.29 3.73
C VAL A 170 -11.72 -3.00 5.17
N TRP A 171 -10.46 -2.62 5.42
CA TRP A 171 -10.02 -2.25 6.77
C TRP A 171 -10.76 -1.03 7.32
N VAL A 172 -10.87 0.02 6.49
CA VAL A 172 -11.47 1.29 6.89
C VAL A 172 -12.94 1.13 7.19
N TYR A 173 -13.73 0.53 6.29
CA TYR A 173 -15.17 0.48 6.44
C TYR A 173 -15.67 -0.73 7.22
N GLY A 174 -14.94 -1.85 7.18
CA GLY A 174 -15.36 -3.12 7.76
C GLY A 174 -14.61 -3.56 9.02
N LEU A 175 -13.35 -3.15 9.22
CA LEU A 175 -12.46 -3.80 10.21
C LEU A 175 -11.73 -2.85 11.18
N GLY A 176 -12.34 -1.71 11.52
CA GLY A 176 -11.92 -0.87 12.66
C GLY A 176 -11.12 0.37 12.26
N GLY A 177 -10.76 0.48 10.99
CA GLY A 177 -9.93 1.59 10.49
C GLY A 177 -10.63 2.94 10.58
N TRP A 178 -11.95 3.01 10.34
CA TRP A 178 -12.69 4.26 10.44
C TRP A 178 -12.65 4.85 11.84
N ALA A 179 -12.92 4.06 12.88
CA ALA A 179 -12.92 4.53 14.26
C ALA A 179 -11.53 5.02 14.70
N ARG A 180 -10.45 4.44 14.17
CA ARG A 180 -9.07 4.89 14.42
C ARG A 180 -8.76 6.21 13.73
N LEU A 181 -9.11 6.33 12.44
CA LEU A 181 -8.87 7.54 11.65
C LEU A 181 -9.83 8.70 11.99
N ALA A 182 -11.04 8.43 12.47
CA ALA A 182 -11.99 9.47 12.86
C ALA A 182 -11.56 10.18 14.17
N ARG A 183 -11.01 9.41 15.12
CA ARG A 183 -10.39 9.97 16.35
C ARG A 183 -9.28 10.98 16.01
N THR A 184 -8.56 10.75 14.91
CA THR A 184 -7.58 11.71 14.38
C THR A 184 -8.20 13.04 13.99
N ARG A 185 -9.30 13.02 13.21
CA ARG A 185 -9.96 14.27 12.77
C ARG A 185 -10.49 15.06 13.97
N GLN A 186 -11.04 14.37 14.97
CA GLN A 186 -11.56 15.01 16.18
C GLN A 186 -10.46 15.64 17.04
N ALA A 187 -9.30 14.99 17.18
CA ALA A 187 -8.16 15.55 17.91
C ALA A 187 -7.63 16.83 17.24
N LYS A 188 -7.54 16.84 15.90
CA LYS A 188 -7.07 18.01 15.14
C LYS A 188 -8.03 19.21 15.21
N ASN A 189 -9.34 18.98 15.35
CA ASN A 189 -10.33 20.06 15.48
C ASN A 189 -10.37 20.69 16.88
N ARG A 190 -9.67 20.11 17.87
CA ARG A 190 -9.64 20.59 19.27
C ARG A 190 -8.32 21.27 19.66
N ALA A 191 -7.33 21.28 18.77
CA ALA A 191 -6.01 21.88 18.95
C ALA A 191 -5.90 23.13 18.06
#